data_AF-A0A2R7JP60-F1
#
_entry.id   AF-A0A2R7JP60-F1
#
_cell.length_a   1.000
_cell.length_b   1.000
_cell.length_c   1.000
_cell.angle_alpha   90.00
_cell.angle_beta   90.00
_cell.angle_gamma   90.00
#
_symmetry.space_group_name_H-M   'P 1'
#
loop_
_entity.id
_entity.type
_entity.pdbx_description
1 polymer ?
#
loop_
_entity_poly.entity_id
_entity_poly.type
_entity_poly.pdbx_seq_one_letter_code
_entity_poly.pdbx_strand_id
1 'polypeptide(L)'
;HKYLGRLWSHRTKVTEGQIAVGDALHLTIDRARRDRIRANHSATHLLHEALRQRLGLHVAQKGSLVAPERLRFDFSQPSAIDPAALAQVEADVNHHIRANGTVSTRLMTPDEAIAEGAMALFGEKYGEEVRVVSMGTEDDKTYSLELCGGTHVRALGDIGLFTLVGEGAVSSGIRRVEALTGEAARAYLTSRDDKLKEAATALKSSPDEVPARVLALVEDRRRLERELAEAKKALALGGGAGAAAAGPEQIGGVNFLGQVVDGLDPKGLRGAVDDMKQRLGGSGVAMIVAVNDGRASVAVGVTPDLVATKSAVDLLKIAVATLGGQGGGGRPDMAQGGGPDGAKGADAVAAVKAALAG
;
A
#
# COMPACT_ATOMS: atom_id res chain seq x y z
N HIS A 1 -19.40 -21.55 -26.57
CA HIS A 1 -20.19 -20.40 -26.06
C HIS A 1 -21.49 -20.32 -26.88
N LYS A 2 -22.60 -19.88 -26.26
CA LYS A 2 -23.93 -19.77 -26.90
C LYS A 2 -23.97 -18.43 -27.63
N TYR A 3 -23.89 -18.42 -28.96
CA TYR A 3 -23.81 -17.16 -29.71
C TYR A 3 -25.17 -16.65 -30.21
N LEU A 4 -26.19 -17.52 -30.31
CA LEU A 4 -27.53 -17.18 -30.81
C LEU A 4 -28.61 -18.07 -30.18
N GLY A 5 -29.29 -17.59 -29.13
CA GLY A 5 -30.53 -18.20 -28.60
C GLY A 5 -30.40 -19.64 -28.10
N ARG A 6 -30.53 -20.62 -29.00
CA ARG A 6 -30.56 -22.08 -28.73
C ARG A 6 -29.40 -22.87 -29.38
N LEU A 7 -28.48 -22.22 -30.09
CA LEU A 7 -27.36 -22.87 -30.79
C LEU A 7 -26.11 -22.99 -29.91
N TRP A 8 -25.53 -24.20 -29.84
CA TRP A 8 -24.20 -24.44 -29.29
C TRP A 8 -23.16 -24.33 -30.40
N SER A 9 -22.19 -23.42 -30.24
CA SER A 9 -21.05 -23.30 -31.15
C SER A 9 -19.77 -23.76 -30.47
N HIS A 10 -19.00 -24.53 -31.23
CA HIS A 10 -17.67 -25.00 -30.88
C HIS A 10 -16.65 -24.27 -31.75
N ARG A 11 -15.75 -23.51 -31.14
CA ARG A 11 -14.62 -22.90 -31.84
C ARG A 11 -13.48 -23.92 -31.85
N THR A 12 -13.14 -24.41 -33.03
CA THR A 12 -12.15 -25.47 -33.21
C THR A 12 -11.02 -25.00 -34.13
N LYS A 13 -9.87 -25.67 -34.02
CA LYS A 13 -8.78 -25.62 -34.99
C LYS A 13 -8.56 -27.05 -35.46
N VAL A 14 -8.66 -27.29 -36.76
CA VAL A 14 -8.34 -28.60 -37.34
C VAL A 14 -6.82 -28.71 -37.37
N THR A 15 -6.27 -29.67 -36.64
CA THR A 15 -4.82 -29.94 -36.61
C THR A 15 -4.41 -30.94 -37.67
N GLU A 16 -5.28 -31.90 -37.99
CA GLU A 16 -5.10 -32.94 -39.00
C GLU A 16 -6.44 -33.28 -39.66
N GLY A 17 -6.41 -33.69 -40.93
CA GLY A 17 -7.60 -34.11 -41.67
C GLY A 17 -8.53 -32.96 -42.06
N GLN A 18 -9.82 -33.28 -42.23
CA GLN A 18 -10.90 -32.35 -42.57
C GLN A 18 -12.15 -32.73 -41.78
N ILE A 19 -13.05 -31.75 -41.57
CA ILE A 19 -14.35 -31.96 -40.91
C ILE A 19 -15.42 -31.43 -41.87
N ALA A 20 -16.46 -32.23 -42.13
CA ALA A 20 -17.57 -31.91 -43.00
C ALA A 20 -18.92 -31.96 -42.26
N VAL A 21 -19.94 -31.33 -42.87
CA VAL A 21 -21.32 -31.41 -42.36
C VAL A 21 -21.81 -32.85 -42.51
N GLY A 22 -22.30 -33.42 -41.41
CA GLY A 22 -22.78 -34.81 -41.36
C GLY A 22 -21.81 -35.77 -40.67
N ASP A 23 -20.57 -35.37 -40.41
CA ASP A 23 -19.60 -36.21 -39.71
C ASP A 23 -20.04 -36.51 -38.28
N ALA A 24 -19.87 -37.78 -37.87
CA ALA A 24 -20.03 -38.18 -36.48
C ALA A 24 -18.79 -37.78 -35.68
N LEU A 25 -18.98 -37.01 -34.61
CA LEU A 25 -17.89 -36.50 -33.78
C LEU A 25 -17.98 -37.06 -32.37
N HIS A 26 -16.83 -37.46 -31.81
CA HIS A 26 -16.70 -37.74 -30.39
C HIS A 26 -16.08 -36.52 -29.69
N LEU A 27 -16.85 -35.88 -28.80
CA LEU A 27 -16.43 -34.68 -28.09
C LEU A 27 -16.10 -35.02 -26.63
N THR A 28 -14.88 -34.68 -26.20
CA THR A 28 -14.43 -34.83 -24.82
C THR A 28 -14.16 -33.48 -24.18
N ILE A 29 -14.39 -33.38 -22.87
CA ILE A 29 -14.09 -32.17 -22.10
C ILE A 29 -12.88 -32.42 -21.20
N ASP A 30 -12.11 -31.36 -20.95
CA ASP A 30 -11.16 -31.32 -19.84
C ASP A 30 -11.95 -31.35 -18.52
N ARG A 31 -11.91 -32.50 -17.84
CA ARG A 31 -12.62 -32.73 -16.58
C ARG A 31 -12.02 -31.91 -15.44
N ALA A 32 -10.70 -31.84 -15.33
CA ALA A 32 -10.03 -31.08 -14.29
C ALA A 32 -10.39 -29.59 -14.37
N ARG A 33 -10.39 -29.02 -15.59
CA ARG A 33 -10.86 -27.65 -15.83
C ARG A 33 -12.33 -27.48 -15.48
N ARG A 34 -13.19 -28.43 -15.87
CA ARG A 34 -14.62 -28.40 -15.55
C ARG A 34 -14.85 -28.42 -14.03
N ASP A 35 -14.11 -29.24 -13.30
CA ASP A 35 -14.30 -29.40 -11.87
C ASP A 35 -13.83 -28.15 -11.10
N ARG A 36 -12.74 -27.50 -11.52
CA ARG A 36 -12.37 -26.17 -10.99
C ARG A 36 -13.44 -25.10 -11.23
N ILE A 37 -14.04 -25.09 -12.43
CA ILE A 37 -15.14 -24.16 -12.74
C ILE A 37 -16.36 -24.47 -11.87
N ARG A 38 -16.71 -25.75 -11.66
CA ARG A 38 -17.81 -26.16 -10.77
C ARG A 38 -17.55 -25.72 -9.32
N ALA A 39 -16.32 -25.88 -8.82
CA ALA A 39 -15.93 -25.46 -7.48
C ALA A 39 -16.09 -23.94 -7.32
N ASN A 40 -15.49 -23.16 -8.21
CA ASN A 40 -15.61 -21.69 -8.20
C ASN A 40 -17.07 -21.23 -8.37
N HIS A 41 -17.85 -21.91 -9.21
CA HIS A 41 -19.26 -21.57 -9.38
C HIS A 41 -20.03 -21.81 -8.08
N SER A 42 -19.90 -22.99 -7.50
CA SER A 42 -20.64 -23.37 -6.29
C SER A 42 -20.24 -22.50 -5.09
N ALA A 43 -18.96 -22.15 -4.98
CA ALA A 43 -18.48 -21.19 -3.99
C ALA A 43 -19.07 -19.78 -4.19
N THR A 44 -19.41 -19.38 -5.42
CA THR A 44 -20.07 -18.09 -5.68
C THR A 44 -21.48 -18.05 -5.06
N HIS A 45 -22.22 -19.17 -5.12
CA HIS A 45 -23.56 -19.30 -4.49
C HIS A 45 -23.47 -19.19 -2.96
N LEU A 46 -22.54 -19.93 -2.34
CA LEU A 46 -22.30 -19.85 -0.90
C LEU A 46 -21.86 -18.45 -0.47
N LEU A 47 -20.97 -17.83 -1.24
CA LEU A 47 -20.46 -16.48 -0.99
C LEU A 47 -21.58 -15.43 -1.05
N HIS A 48 -22.48 -15.55 -2.03
CA HIS A 48 -23.59 -14.63 -2.19
C HIS A 48 -24.54 -14.68 -0.98
N GLU A 49 -24.90 -15.89 -0.53
CA GLU A 49 -25.73 -16.05 0.66
C GLU A 49 -25.02 -15.55 1.91
N ALA A 50 -23.75 -15.91 2.12
CA ALA A 50 -22.96 -15.43 3.25
C ALA A 50 -22.87 -13.90 3.30
N LEU A 51 -22.68 -13.23 2.15
CA LEU A 51 -22.71 -11.77 2.07
C LEU A 51 -24.08 -11.20 2.43
N ARG A 52 -25.19 -11.83 2.00
CA ARG A 52 -26.55 -11.38 2.31
C ARG A 52 -26.88 -11.52 3.79
N GLN A 53 -26.50 -12.62 4.43
CA GLN A 53 -26.72 -12.81 5.86
C GLN A 53 -25.90 -11.82 6.69
N ARG A 54 -24.66 -11.54 6.28
CA ARG A 54 -23.76 -10.65 7.03
C ARG A 54 -24.02 -9.18 6.82
N LEU A 55 -24.32 -8.76 5.60
CA LEU A 55 -24.46 -7.35 5.24
C LEU A 55 -25.91 -6.92 5.12
N GLY A 56 -26.82 -7.82 4.75
CA GLY A 56 -28.25 -7.56 4.58
C GLY A 56 -28.77 -7.93 3.18
N LEU A 57 -30.10 -8.00 3.07
CA LEU A 57 -30.81 -8.45 1.86
C LEU A 57 -30.68 -7.49 0.66
N HIS A 58 -30.15 -6.28 0.86
CA HIS A 58 -29.84 -5.33 -0.22
C HIS A 58 -28.64 -5.77 -1.06
N VAL A 59 -27.84 -6.72 -0.58
CA VAL A 59 -26.79 -7.37 -1.38
C VAL A 59 -27.47 -8.15 -2.50
N ALA A 60 -27.22 -7.67 -3.72
CA ALA A 60 -27.70 -8.27 -4.94
C ALA A 60 -26.57 -8.30 -5.97
N GLN A 61 -26.46 -9.42 -6.69
CA GLN A 61 -25.48 -9.58 -7.75
C GLN A 61 -25.59 -8.48 -8.81
N LYS A 62 -24.45 -7.88 -9.16
CA LYS A 62 -24.26 -6.90 -10.24
C LYS A 62 -23.30 -7.39 -11.33
N GLY A 63 -22.59 -8.49 -11.08
CA GLY A 63 -21.68 -9.11 -12.03
C GLY A 63 -21.03 -10.35 -11.43
N SER A 64 -20.68 -11.32 -12.28
CA SER A 64 -19.98 -12.52 -11.84
C SER A 64 -19.05 -13.03 -12.94
N LEU A 65 -17.89 -13.56 -12.54
CA LEU A 65 -16.98 -14.31 -13.39
C LEU A 65 -16.61 -15.59 -12.66
N VAL A 66 -16.80 -16.72 -13.33
CA VAL A 66 -16.35 -18.03 -12.88
C VAL A 66 -15.34 -18.56 -13.88
N ALA A 67 -14.06 -18.45 -13.54
CA ALA A 67 -12.94 -18.98 -14.31
C ALA A 67 -12.38 -20.24 -13.63
N PRO A 68 -11.60 -21.08 -14.33
CA PRO A 68 -10.94 -22.22 -13.69
C PRO A 68 -9.92 -21.80 -12.62
N GLU A 69 -9.34 -20.61 -12.73
CA GLU A 69 -8.28 -20.13 -11.84
C GLU A 69 -8.80 -19.29 -10.68
N ARG A 70 -9.98 -18.65 -10.82
CA ARG A 70 -10.56 -17.76 -9.81
C ARG A 70 -12.05 -17.53 -10.01
N LEU A 71 -12.69 -16.97 -8.99
CA LEU A 71 -14.00 -16.34 -9.10
C LEU A 71 -13.93 -14.86 -8.75
N ARG A 72 -14.90 -14.12 -9.26
CA ARG A 72 -15.10 -12.69 -8.98
C ARG A 72 -16.60 -12.43 -8.88
N PHE A 73 -17.00 -11.75 -7.82
CA PHE A 73 -18.41 -11.48 -7.55
C PHE A 73 -18.60 -9.99 -7.25
N ASP A 74 -19.45 -9.35 -8.03
CA ASP A 74 -19.79 -7.93 -7.90
C ASP A 74 -21.19 -7.82 -7.34
N PHE A 75 -21.40 -6.97 -6.34
CA PHE A 75 -22.67 -6.86 -5.63
C PHE A 75 -22.95 -5.43 -5.16
N SER A 76 -24.23 -5.12 -4.93
CA SER A 76 -24.64 -3.83 -4.37
C SER A 76 -24.20 -3.73 -2.91
N GLN A 77 -23.32 -2.77 -2.65
CA GLN A 77 -22.86 -2.42 -1.31
C GLN A 77 -22.32 -0.98 -1.33
N PRO A 78 -22.98 -0.01 -0.67
CA PRO A 78 -22.58 1.40 -0.74
C PRO A 78 -21.22 1.72 -0.10
N SER A 79 -20.84 0.98 0.96
CA SER A 79 -19.67 1.28 1.79
C SER A 79 -18.66 0.15 1.81
N ALA A 80 -17.40 0.47 2.13
CA ALA A 80 -16.39 -0.55 2.38
C ALA A 80 -16.84 -1.55 3.45
N ILE A 81 -16.46 -2.81 3.24
CA ILE A 81 -16.82 -3.88 4.17
C ILE A 81 -15.72 -3.95 5.22
N ASP A 82 -16.13 -4.04 6.48
CA ASP A 82 -15.22 -4.24 7.59
C ASP A 82 -14.43 -5.56 7.40
N PRO A 83 -13.08 -5.54 7.53
CA PRO A 83 -12.28 -6.75 7.42
C PRO A 83 -12.76 -7.90 8.33
N ALA A 84 -13.29 -7.62 9.52
CA ALA A 84 -13.83 -8.67 10.39
C ALA A 84 -15.09 -9.31 9.81
N ALA A 85 -15.96 -8.51 9.18
CA ALA A 85 -17.13 -9.04 8.47
C ALA A 85 -16.74 -9.89 7.26
N LEU A 86 -15.72 -9.50 6.48
CA LEU A 86 -15.20 -10.33 5.38
C LEU A 86 -14.61 -11.65 5.88
N ALA A 87 -13.87 -11.63 6.98
CA ALA A 87 -13.33 -12.84 7.59
C ALA A 87 -14.45 -13.80 8.02
N GLN A 88 -15.55 -13.26 8.55
CA GLN A 88 -16.70 -14.07 8.92
C GLN A 88 -17.42 -14.64 7.68
N VAL A 89 -17.59 -13.86 6.61
CA VAL A 89 -18.13 -14.37 5.32
C VAL A 89 -17.29 -15.54 4.81
N GLU A 90 -15.94 -15.40 4.81
CA GLU A 90 -15.05 -16.49 4.42
C GLU A 90 -15.20 -17.73 5.33
N ALA A 91 -15.34 -17.51 6.65
CA ALA A 91 -15.53 -18.59 7.62
C ALA A 91 -16.85 -19.35 7.39
N ASP A 92 -17.93 -18.66 7.08
CA ASP A 92 -19.26 -19.24 6.81
C ASP A 92 -19.24 -20.08 5.52
N VAL A 93 -18.66 -19.55 4.45
CA VAL A 93 -18.49 -20.31 3.19
C VAL A 93 -17.71 -21.59 3.45
N ASN A 94 -16.58 -21.50 4.16
CA ASN A 94 -15.78 -22.68 4.48
C ASN A 94 -16.47 -23.63 5.49
N HIS A 95 -17.37 -23.13 6.35
CA HIS A 95 -18.19 -23.98 7.21
C HIS A 95 -19.07 -24.91 6.37
N HIS A 96 -19.79 -24.38 5.38
CA HIS A 96 -20.63 -25.20 4.50
C HIS A 96 -19.82 -26.13 3.59
N ILE A 97 -18.64 -25.70 3.13
CA ILE A 97 -17.71 -26.58 2.40
C ILE A 97 -17.33 -27.80 3.26
N ARG A 98 -16.95 -27.58 4.52
CA ARG A 98 -16.58 -28.67 5.45
C ARG A 98 -17.76 -29.55 5.85
N ALA A 99 -18.96 -28.99 5.96
CA ALA A 99 -20.18 -29.75 6.20
C ALA A 99 -20.48 -30.73 5.04
N ASN A 100 -19.92 -30.46 3.85
CA ASN A 100 -19.94 -31.36 2.70
C ASN A 100 -21.36 -31.80 2.29
N GLY A 101 -22.33 -30.90 2.42
CA GLY A 101 -23.71 -31.16 2.01
C GLY A 101 -23.81 -31.49 0.51
N THR A 102 -24.80 -32.30 0.15
CA THR A 102 -25.07 -32.62 -1.27
C THR A 102 -25.57 -31.37 -1.99
N VAL A 103 -25.11 -31.15 -3.22
CA VAL A 103 -25.63 -30.11 -4.11
C VAL A 103 -26.64 -30.77 -5.04
N SER A 104 -27.89 -30.32 -4.96
CA SER A 104 -28.98 -30.86 -5.78
C SER A 104 -29.51 -29.80 -6.73
N THR A 105 -29.97 -30.23 -7.91
CA THR A 105 -30.62 -29.33 -8.86
C THR A 105 -31.92 -29.92 -9.37
N ARG A 106 -32.96 -29.08 -9.42
CA ARG A 106 -34.31 -29.46 -9.85
C ARG A 106 -34.78 -28.54 -10.96
N LEU A 107 -35.58 -29.08 -11.87
CA LEU A 107 -36.33 -28.32 -12.84
C LEU A 107 -37.74 -28.12 -12.28
N MET A 108 -38.23 -26.88 -12.34
CA MET A 108 -39.55 -26.51 -11.83
C MET A 108 -40.03 -25.24 -12.52
N THR A 109 -41.28 -24.85 -12.28
CA THR A 109 -41.80 -23.57 -12.77
C THR A 109 -41.20 -22.39 -11.99
N PRO A 110 -41.13 -21.17 -12.57
CA PRO A 110 -40.69 -19.98 -11.85
C PRO A 110 -41.48 -19.71 -10.56
N ASP A 111 -42.80 -19.94 -10.59
CA ASP A 111 -43.68 -19.68 -9.44
C ASP A 111 -43.40 -20.66 -8.29
N GLU A 112 -43.18 -21.95 -8.59
CA GLU A 112 -42.76 -22.95 -7.60
C GLU A 112 -41.40 -22.59 -6.98
N ALA A 113 -40.44 -22.17 -7.81
CA ALA A 113 -39.12 -21.77 -7.33
C ALA A 113 -39.21 -20.59 -6.35
N ILE A 114 -40.00 -19.56 -6.69
CA ILE A 114 -40.23 -18.40 -5.81
C ILE A 114 -40.93 -18.82 -4.52
N ALA A 115 -41.93 -19.72 -4.61
CA ALA A 115 -42.64 -20.23 -3.44
C ALA A 115 -41.74 -21.01 -2.47
N GLU A 116 -40.71 -21.70 -2.98
CA GLU A 116 -39.69 -22.36 -2.18
C GLU A 116 -38.63 -21.40 -1.60
N GLY A 117 -38.69 -20.11 -1.94
CA GLY A 117 -37.74 -19.08 -1.50
C GLY A 117 -36.50 -18.97 -2.38
N ALA A 118 -36.51 -19.54 -3.59
CA ALA A 118 -35.38 -19.46 -4.50
C ALA A 118 -35.16 -18.02 -4.97
N MET A 119 -33.91 -17.58 -4.94
CA MET A 119 -33.55 -16.25 -5.38
C MET A 119 -33.54 -16.19 -6.91
N ALA A 120 -34.38 -15.31 -7.46
CA ALA A 120 -34.34 -14.95 -8.87
C ALA A 120 -33.26 -13.88 -9.11
N LEU A 121 -32.38 -14.10 -10.09
CA LEU A 121 -31.43 -13.09 -10.54
C LEU A 121 -32.20 -11.97 -11.27
N PHE A 122 -31.99 -10.73 -10.83
CA PHE A 122 -32.69 -9.55 -11.35
C PHE A 122 -32.37 -9.32 -12.84
N GLY A 123 -33.41 -9.19 -13.67
CA GLY A 123 -33.28 -8.78 -15.08
C GLY A 123 -33.23 -9.92 -16.11
N GLU A 124 -33.26 -11.19 -15.67
CA GLU A 124 -33.38 -12.32 -16.60
C GLU A 124 -34.86 -12.62 -16.92
N LYS A 125 -35.16 -12.90 -18.20
CA LYS A 125 -36.46 -13.43 -18.61
C LYS A 125 -36.39 -14.96 -18.51
N TYR A 126 -37.17 -15.52 -17.58
CA TYR A 126 -37.28 -16.96 -17.42
C TYR A 126 -38.30 -17.55 -18.41
N GLY A 127 -38.04 -18.77 -18.88
CA GLY A 127 -39.01 -19.55 -19.66
C GLY A 127 -40.05 -20.22 -18.76
N GLU A 128 -40.80 -21.16 -19.32
CA GLU A 128 -41.79 -21.95 -18.57
C GLU A 128 -41.16 -22.88 -17.52
N GLU A 129 -39.86 -23.18 -17.66
CA GLU A 129 -39.09 -24.04 -16.77
C GLU A 129 -37.77 -23.36 -16.37
N VAL A 130 -37.43 -23.43 -15.08
CA VAL A 130 -36.18 -22.93 -14.51
C VAL A 130 -35.43 -24.04 -13.77
N ARG A 131 -34.10 -23.94 -13.78
CA ARG A 131 -33.24 -24.83 -12.99
C ARG A 131 -32.88 -24.15 -11.67
N VAL A 132 -33.31 -24.75 -10.56
CA VAL A 132 -32.97 -24.31 -9.21
C VAL A 132 -31.82 -25.16 -8.69
N VAL A 133 -30.83 -24.53 -8.08
CA VAL A 133 -29.73 -25.17 -7.35
C VAL A 133 -29.92 -24.96 -5.86
N SER A 134 -29.75 -26.04 -5.10
CA SER A 134 -29.85 -26.05 -3.63
C SER A 134 -28.51 -26.50 -3.04
N MET A 135 -27.98 -25.73 -2.09
CA MET A 135 -26.69 -25.97 -1.46
C MET A 135 -26.75 -25.74 0.05
N GLY A 136 -26.18 -26.67 0.80
CA GLY A 136 -26.02 -26.56 2.25
C GLY A 136 -27.34 -26.62 3.02
N THR A 137 -27.22 -26.69 4.33
CA THR A 137 -28.36 -26.70 5.25
C THR A 137 -28.04 -25.82 6.45
N GLU A 138 -29.00 -25.02 6.87
CA GLU A 138 -28.96 -24.18 8.06
C GLU A 138 -30.37 -24.15 8.67
N ASP A 139 -30.49 -24.46 9.96
CA ASP A 139 -31.76 -24.53 10.69
C ASP A 139 -32.86 -25.33 9.95
N ASP A 140 -32.50 -26.53 9.48
CA ASP A 140 -33.35 -27.45 8.69
C ASP A 140 -33.85 -26.90 7.34
N LYS A 141 -33.27 -25.78 6.88
CA LYS A 141 -33.58 -25.16 5.57
C LYS A 141 -32.39 -25.20 4.65
N THR A 142 -32.64 -25.11 3.34
CA THR A 142 -31.56 -24.95 2.36
C THR A 142 -30.86 -23.62 2.60
N TYR A 143 -29.54 -23.64 2.74
CA TYR A 143 -28.75 -22.43 2.98
C TYR A 143 -28.77 -21.50 1.76
N SER A 144 -28.31 -22.00 0.61
CA SER A 144 -28.33 -21.25 -0.65
C SER A 144 -29.25 -21.93 -1.65
N LEU A 145 -30.28 -21.21 -2.09
CA LEU A 145 -31.30 -21.65 -3.04
C LEU A 145 -31.45 -20.61 -4.15
N GLU A 146 -30.92 -20.91 -5.35
CA GLU A 146 -30.84 -19.93 -6.44
C GLU A 146 -31.26 -20.52 -7.80
N LEU A 147 -31.79 -19.68 -8.69
CA LEU A 147 -31.99 -20.05 -10.10
C LEU A 147 -30.64 -20.01 -10.83
N CYS A 148 -30.15 -21.16 -11.31
CA CYS A 148 -28.86 -21.22 -11.98
C CYS A 148 -28.74 -22.34 -13.03
N GLY A 149 -28.49 -21.95 -14.27
CA GLY A 149 -28.29 -22.87 -15.40
C GLY A 149 -26.86 -23.39 -15.59
N GLY A 150 -25.89 -22.97 -14.78
CA GLY A 150 -24.50 -23.40 -14.91
C GLY A 150 -24.21 -24.75 -14.26
N THR A 151 -22.94 -25.18 -14.30
CA THR A 151 -22.51 -26.44 -13.70
C THR A 151 -22.04 -26.25 -12.27
N HIS A 152 -22.37 -27.19 -11.39
CA HIS A 152 -22.03 -27.16 -9.97
C HIS A 152 -21.32 -28.44 -9.54
N VAL A 153 -20.74 -28.41 -8.34
CA VAL A 153 -20.18 -29.60 -7.69
C VAL A 153 -21.27 -30.59 -7.30
N ARG A 154 -20.91 -31.81 -6.91
CA ARG A 154 -21.88 -32.81 -6.43
C ARG A 154 -22.07 -32.73 -4.93
N ALA A 155 -20.99 -32.45 -4.21
CA ALA A 155 -21.02 -32.17 -2.78
C ALA A 155 -20.15 -30.94 -2.49
N LEU A 156 -20.50 -30.17 -1.45
CA LEU A 156 -19.80 -28.91 -1.15
C LEU A 156 -18.31 -29.11 -0.83
N GLY A 157 -17.92 -30.27 -0.31
CA GLY A 157 -16.52 -30.61 -0.06
C GLY A 157 -15.70 -30.76 -1.34
N ASP A 158 -16.31 -30.98 -2.50
CA ASP A 158 -15.61 -30.96 -3.81
C ASP A 158 -15.01 -29.57 -4.12
N ILE A 159 -15.44 -28.51 -3.43
CA ILE A 159 -14.85 -27.16 -3.52
C ILE A 159 -13.46 -27.14 -2.84
N GLY A 160 -13.27 -27.97 -1.81
CA GLY A 160 -12.04 -28.07 -1.04
C GLY A 160 -11.86 -26.92 -0.05
N LEU A 161 -11.33 -25.80 -0.52
CA LEU A 161 -11.04 -24.61 0.28
C LEU A 161 -11.61 -23.39 -0.44
N PHE A 162 -11.99 -22.36 0.30
CA PHE A 162 -12.32 -21.04 -0.24
C PHE A 162 -11.50 -19.96 0.48
N THR A 163 -10.94 -19.00 -0.25
CA THR A 163 -10.26 -17.85 0.37
C THR A 163 -10.47 -16.59 -0.44
N LEU A 164 -10.78 -15.49 0.24
CA LEU A 164 -10.87 -14.15 -0.31
C LEU A 164 -9.45 -13.61 -0.56
N VAL A 165 -9.23 -13.09 -1.76
CA VAL A 165 -7.96 -12.48 -2.16
C VAL A 165 -8.03 -10.97 -1.99
N GLY A 166 -9.21 -10.38 -2.20
CA GLY A 166 -9.37 -8.95 -2.10
C GLY A 166 -10.81 -8.50 -2.25
N GLU A 167 -11.02 -7.26 -1.82
CA GLU A 167 -12.29 -6.56 -1.84
C GLU A 167 -12.03 -5.11 -2.29
N GLY A 168 -12.84 -4.58 -3.21
CA GLY A 168 -12.70 -3.20 -3.68
C GLY A 168 -13.95 -2.63 -4.35
N ALA A 169 -14.02 -1.30 -4.43
CA ALA A 169 -15.07 -0.59 -5.17
C ALA A 169 -14.86 -0.71 -6.69
N VAL A 170 -15.93 -1.00 -7.43
CA VAL A 170 -15.91 -1.05 -8.92
C VAL A 170 -16.55 0.19 -9.52
N SER A 171 -17.67 0.63 -8.93
CA SER A 171 -18.40 1.85 -9.29
C SER A 171 -19.22 2.33 -8.09
N SER A 172 -19.91 3.46 -8.21
CA SER A 172 -20.79 3.95 -7.15
C SER A 172 -21.80 2.87 -6.72
N GLY A 173 -21.83 2.55 -5.44
CA GLY A 173 -22.74 1.55 -4.86
C GLY A 173 -22.43 0.09 -5.17
N ILE A 174 -21.33 -0.23 -5.88
CA ILE A 174 -20.98 -1.60 -6.30
C ILE A 174 -19.58 -1.95 -5.82
N ARG A 175 -19.49 -3.09 -5.13
CA ARG A 175 -18.23 -3.66 -4.64
C ARG A 175 -17.98 -5.01 -5.27
N ARG A 176 -16.72 -5.40 -5.28
CA ARG A 176 -16.23 -6.66 -5.84
C ARG A 176 -15.41 -7.38 -4.81
N VAL A 177 -15.67 -8.67 -4.69
CA VAL A 177 -14.77 -9.63 -4.05
C VAL A 177 -14.14 -10.53 -5.11
N GLU A 178 -12.85 -10.81 -4.93
CA GLU A 178 -12.13 -11.83 -5.69
C GLU A 178 -11.74 -12.96 -4.74
N ALA A 179 -11.92 -14.19 -5.19
CA ALA A 179 -11.66 -15.36 -4.36
C ALA A 179 -11.10 -16.54 -5.17
N LEU A 180 -10.49 -17.47 -4.46
CA LEU A 180 -9.93 -18.70 -5.01
C LEU A 180 -10.58 -19.90 -4.32
N THR A 181 -10.62 -21.04 -5.02
CA THR A 181 -11.03 -22.32 -4.44
C THR A 181 -10.01 -23.42 -4.64
N GLY A 182 -10.13 -24.49 -3.83
CA GLY A 182 -9.37 -25.72 -3.94
C GLY A 182 -7.85 -25.50 -3.97
N GLU A 183 -7.18 -26.12 -4.93
CA GLU A 183 -5.72 -26.05 -5.06
C GLU A 183 -5.19 -24.63 -5.30
N ALA A 184 -5.94 -23.78 -6.02
CA ALA A 184 -5.54 -22.39 -6.24
C ALA A 184 -5.54 -21.60 -4.92
N ALA A 185 -6.53 -21.83 -4.05
CA ALA A 185 -6.58 -21.25 -2.71
C ALA A 185 -5.42 -21.76 -1.84
N ARG A 186 -5.16 -23.06 -1.83
CA ARG A 186 -4.04 -23.67 -1.08
C ARG A 186 -2.69 -23.08 -1.50
N ALA A 187 -2.44 -23.02 -2.80
CA ALA A 187 -1.20 -22.46 -3.35
C ALA A 187 -1.03 -20.98 -3.02
N TYR A 188 -2.12 -20.19 -3.09
CA TYR A 188 -2.11 -18.79 -2.71
C TYR A 188 -1.70 -18.60 -1.24
N LEU A 189 -2.35 -19.30 -0.32
CA LEU A 189 -2.05 -19.23 1.12
C LEU A 189 -0.63 -19.70 1.44
N THR A 190 -0.18 -20.79 0.81
CA THR A 190 1.20 -21.27 0.95
C THR A 190 2.20 -20.19 0.54
N SER A 191 1.99 -19.51 -0.60
CA SER A 191 2.88 -18.43 -1.04
C SER A 191 2.90 -17.22 -0.09
N ARG A 192 1.81 -16.98 0.66
CA ARG A 192 1.74 -15.91 1.66
C ARG A 192 2.54 -16.27 2.90
N ASP A 193 2.41 -17.50 3.35
CA ASP A 193 3.19 -18.05 4.47
C ASP A 193 4.69 -18.07 4.14
N ASP A 194 5.07 -18.47 2.94
CA ASP A 194 6.47 -18.45 2.50
C ASP A 194 7.09 -17.04 2.51
N LYS A 195 6.34 -16.03 2.04
CA LYS A 195 6.77 -14.62 2.12
C LYS A 195 6.92 -14.13 3.56
N LEU A 196 6.04 -14.58 4.46
CA LEU A 196 6.15 -14.22 5.87
C LEU A 196 7.39 -14.86 6.52
N LYS A 197 7.69 -16.12 6.18
CA LYS A 197 8.92 -16.81 6.62
C LYS A 197 10.19 -16.15 6.07
N GLU A 198 10.16 -15.68 4.83
CA GLU A 198 11.27 -14.92 4.25
C GLU A 198 11.54 -13.63 5.05
N ALA A 199 10.48 -12.86 5.35
CA ALA A 199 10.58 -11.67 6.18
C ALA A 199 11.08 -11.98 7.60
N ALA A 200 10.58 -13.06 8.22
CA ALA A 200 11.01 -13.52 9.53
C ALA A 200 12.51 -13.89 9.54
N THR A 201 12.99 -14.56 8.49
CA THR A 201 14.41 -14.90 8.32
C THR A 201 15.27 -13.64 8.23
N ALA A 202 14.86 -12.64 7.44
CA ALA A 202 15.57 -11.38 7.32
C ALA A 202 15.65 -10.61 8.65
N LEU A 203 14.59 -10.68 9.46
CA LEU A 203 14.51 -10.05 10.78
C LEU A 203 15.10 -10.91 11.91
N LYS A 204 15.58 -12.13 11.59
CA LYS A 204 16.06 -13.13 12.56
C LYS A 204 15.04 -13.39 13.67
N SER A 205 13.77 -13.54 13.30
CA SER A 205 12.65 -13.78 14.21
C SER A 205 11.79 -14.96 13.74
N SER A 206 10.76 -15.28 14.51
CA SER A 206 9.67 -16.14 14.03
C SER A 206 8.64 -15.35 13.19
N PRO A 207 7.84 -16.02 12.33
CA PRO A 207 6.72 -15.41 11.60
C PRO A 207 5.76 -14.60 12.48
N ASP A 208 5.42 -15.11 13.66
CA ASP A 208 4.47 -14.48 14.58
C ASP A 208 5.03 -13.18 15.20
N GLU A 209 6.36 -13.08 15.32
CA GLU A 209 7.03 -11.90 15.86
C GLU A 209 7.33 -10.83 14.81
N VAL A 210 7.15 -11.13 13.51
CA VAL A 210 7.45 -10.19 12.42
C VAL A 210 6.78 -8.83 12.62
N PRO A 211 5.48 -8.72 12.95
CA PRO A 211 4.84 -7.42 13.13
C PRO A 211 5.51 -6.57 14.22
N ALA A 212 5.81 -7.17 15.37
CA ALA A 212 6.48 -6.48 16.48
C ALA A 212 7.92 -6.09 16.10
N ARG A 213 8.65 -6.96 15.40
CA ARG A 213 10.02 -6.69 14.93
C ARG A 213 10.08 -5.56 13.90
N VAL A 214 9.11 -5.48 13.00
CA VAL A 214 9.00 -4.37 12.05
C VAL A 214 8.74 -3.05 12.76
N LEU A 215 7.84 -3.02 13.76
CA LEU A 215 7.59 -1.81 14.55
C LEU A 215 8.85 -1.36 15.29
N ALA A 216 9.52 -2.28 15.98
CA ALA A 216 10.78 -1.98 16.67
C ALA A 216 11.85 -1.45 15.70
N LEU A 217 11.99 -2.06 14.51
CA LEU A 217 12.93 -1.60 13.48
C LEU A 217 12.61 -0.18 13.00
N VAL A 218 11.33 0.17 12.83
CA VAL A 218 10.91 1.53 12.42
C VAL A 218 11.21 2.54 13.52
N GLU A 219 10.99 2.18 14.78
CA GLU A 219 11.29 3.03 15.94
C GLU A 219 12.80 3.22 16.12
N ASP A 220 13.58 2.15 16.03
CA ASP A 220 15.04 2.18 16.06
C ASP A 220 15.60 3.03 14.92
N ARG A 221 15.06 2.90 13.69
CA ARG A 221 15.46 3.76 12.57
C ARG A 221 15.24 5.23 12.90
N ARG A 222 14.06 5.59 13.43
CA ARG A 222 13.76 6.99 13.83
C ARG A 222 14.63 7.47 14.98
N ARG A 223 15.04 6.59 15.90
CA ARG A 223 15.97 6.92 16.98
C ARG A 223 17.38 7.14 16.45
N LEU A 224 17.89 6.23 15.64
CA LEU A 224 19.21 6.31 15.01
C LEU A 224 19.33 7.53 14.08
N GLU A 225 18.27 7.88 13.34
CA GLU A 225 18.23 9.10 12.52
C GLU A 225 18.39 10.37 13.39
N ARG A 226 17.77 10.41 14.58
CA ARG A 226 17.92 11.52 15.53
C ARG A 226 19.30 11.54 16.17
N GLU A 227 19.79 10.41 16.64
CA GLU A 227 21.13 10.29 17.23
C GLU A 227 22.22 10.68 16.21
N LEU A 228 22.06 10.29 14.94
CA LEU A 228 22.96 10.68 13.86
C LEU A 228 22.94 12.20 13.63
N ALA A 229 21.76 12.82 13.65
CA ALA A 229 21.64 14.28 13.52
C ALA A 229 22.33 15.01 14.68
N GLU A 230 22.13 14.56 15.92
CA GLU A 230 22.78 15.13 17.11
C GLU A 230 24.29 14.90 17.09
N ALA A 231 24.76 13.71 16.72
CA ALA A 231 26.19 13.42 16.61
C ALA A 231 26.86 14.31 15.55
N LYS A 232 26.23 14.48 14.38
CA LYS A 232 26.70 15.41 13.35
C LYS A 232 26.71 16.86 13.84
N LYS A 233 25.69 17.29 14.60
CA LYS A 233 25.65 18.61 15.23
C LYS A 233 26.81 18.79 16.23
N ALA A 234 27.06 17.80 17.09
CA ALA A 234 28.14 17.85 18.08
C ALA A 234 29.53 17.89 17.43
N LEU A 235 29.74 17.10 16.37
CA LEU A 235 30.97 17.14 15.56
C LEU A 235 31.15 18.52 14.90
N ALA A 236 30.09 19.06 14.30
CA ALA A 236 30.09 20.39 13.69
C ALA A 236 30.38 21.50 14.71
N LEU A 237 29.99 21.36 15.97
CA LEU A 237 30.27 22.33 17.02
C LEU A 237 31.63 22.12 17.72
N GLY A 238 32.51 21.28 17.18
CA GLY A 238 33.90 21.12 17.68
C GLY A 238 34.09 20.02 18.72
N GLY A 239 33.15 19.07 18.83
CA GLY A 239 33.27 17.88 19.68
C GLY A 239 33.99 16.68 19.03
N GLY A 240 34.50 16.82 17.80
CA GLY A 240 35.21 15.76 17.07
C GLY A 240 36.72 15.85 17.25
N ALA A 241 37.35 14.76 17.71
CA ALA A 241 38.80 14.65 17.83
C ALA A 241 39.49 14.86 16.47
N GLY A 242 40.12 16.02 16.26
CA GLY A 242 41.05 16.20 15.13
C GLY A 242 41.29 17.63 14.65
N ALA A 243 40.35 18.55 14.83
CA ALA A 243 40.54 19.96 14.49
C ALA A 243 40.06 20.81 15.65
N ALA A 244 40.98 21.52 16.31
CA ALA A 244 40.60 22.55 17.26
C ALA A 244 39.60 23.48 16.55
N ALA A 245 38.38 23.61 17.09
CA ALA A 245 37.45 24.62 16.62
C ALA A 245 38.23 25.96 16.64
N ALA A 246 38.42 26.58 15.47
CA ALA A 246 39.07 27.87 15.41
C ALA A 246 38.34 28.79 16.39
N GLY A 247 39.05 29.31 17.39
CA GLY A 247 38.47 30.19 18.38
C GLY A 247 37.89 31.45 17.72
N PRO A 248 37.08 32.24 18.44
CA PRO A 248 36.61 33.53 17.95
C PRO A 248 37.81 34.38 17.48
N GLU A 249 37.72 34.94 16.29
CA GLU A 249 38.70 35.90 15.77
C GLU A 249 38.12 37.31 15.79
N GLN A 250 38.96 38.33 15.97
CA GLN A 250 38.50 39.71 16.01
C GLN A 250 38.63 40.34 14.62
N ILE A 251 37.51 40.78 14.05
CA ILE A 251 37.44 41.39 12.71
C ILE A 251 36.68 42.71 12.80
N GLY A 252 37.32 43.82 12.42
CA GLY A 252 36.66 45.14 12.45
C GLY A 252 36.11 45.52 13.83
N GLY A 253 36.74 45.05 14.91
CA GLY A 253 36.27 45.27 16.29
C GLY A 253 35.14 44.34 16.76
N VAL A 254 34.71 43.38 15.94
CA VAL A 254 33.64 42.42 16.23
C VAL A 254 34.21 41.00 16.36
N ASN A 255 33.78 40.22 17.34
CA ASN A 255 34.16 38.80 17.41
C ASN A 255 33.43 38.02 16.31
N PHE A 256 34.15 37.21 15.56
CA PHE A 256 33.62 36.38 14.50
C PHE A 256 33.96 34.91 14.74
N LEU A 257 32.98 34.04 14.56
CA LEU A 257 33.17 32.59 14.56
C LEU A 257 32.50 32.01 13.30
N GLY A 258 33.32 31.61 12.33
CA GLY A 258 32.88 31.06 11.06
C GLY A 258 33.45 29.67 10.84
N GLN A 259 32.62 28.72 10.42
CA GLN A 259 33.10 27.37 10.08
C GLN A 259 32.35 26.75 8.90
N VAL A 260 33.05 25.84 8.22
CA VAL A 260 32.49 24.97 7.17
C VAL A 260 32.46 23.56 7.74
N VAL A 261 31.31 22.89 7.60
CA VAL A 261 31.08 21.55 8.11
C VAL A 261 30.43 20.69 7.03
N ASP A 262 30.76 19.41 7.01
CA ASP A 262 30.14 18.46 6.10
C ASP A 262 28.95 17.75 6.76
N GLY A 263 27.90 17.49 5.99
CA GLY A 263 26.88 16.52 6.38
C GLY A 263 25.82 17.02 7.36
N LEU A 264 25.82 18.30 7.76
CA LEU A 264 24.86 18.88 8.71
C LEU A 264 23.53 19.24 8.02
N ASP A 265 22.40 18.83 8.60
CA ASP A 265 21.06 19.13 8.07
C ASP A 265 20.79 20.65 8.06
N PRO A 266 20.37 21.24 6.93
CA PRO A 266 19.97 22.64 6.85
C PRO A 266 18.98 23.09 7.95
N LYS A 267 18.07 22.22 8.40
CA LYS A 267 17.12 22.54 9.48
C LYS A 267 17.80 22.80 10.83
N GLY A 268 18.96 22.19 11.05
CA GLY A 268 19.74 22.35 12.28
C GLY A 268 20.64 23.59 12.31
N LEU A 269 20.82 24.28 11.17
CA LEU A 269 21.83 25.36 11.05
C LEU A 269 21.57 26.54 11.99
N ARG A 270 20.32 26.98 12.14
CA ARG A 270 20.00 28.12 13.04
C ARG A 270 20.36 27.80 14.49
N GLY A 271 20.03 26.59 14.95
CA GLY A 271 20.39 26.14 16.28
C GLY A 271 21.91 26.06 16.48
N ALA A 272 22.65 25.57 15.47
CA ALA A 272 24.11 25.57 15.52
C ALA A 272 24.70 26.98 15.57
N VAL A 273 24.13 27.95 14.83
CA VAL A 273 24.56 29.36 14.89
C VAL A 273 24.25 29.98 16.26
N ASP A 274 23.10 29.67 16.87
CA ASP A 274 22.78 30.14 18.22
C ASP A 274 23.78 29.59 19.26
N ASP A 275 24.15 28.31 19.17
CA ASP A 275 25.18 27.69 20.02
C ASP A 275 26.55 28.35 19.79
N MET A 276 26.90 28.64 18.53
CA MET A 276 28.14 29.36 18.18
C MET A 276 28.15 30.79 18.75
N LYS A 277 27.03 31.52 18.72
CA LYS A 277 26.92 32.86 19.34
C LYS A 277 27.16 32.80 20.84
N GLN A 278 26.68 31.78 21.54
CA GLN A 278 26.95 31.61 22.96
C GLN A 278 28.44 31.39 23.25
N ARG A 279 29.14 30.65 22.37
CA ARG A 279 30.59 30.40 22.48
C ARG A 279 31.47 31.63 22.24
N LEU A 280 30.95 32.67 21.57
CA LEU A 280 31.66 33.94 21.43
C LEU A 280 31.88 34.62 22.79
N GLY A 281 31.07 34.32 23.81
CA GLY A 281 31.22 34.87 25.16
C GLY A 281 30.97 36.38 25.27
N GLY A 282 30.42 37.01 24.22
CA GLY A 282 30.20 38.44 24.11
C GLY A 282 29.67 38.84 22.73
N SER A 283 29.71 40.14 22.42
CA SER A 283 29.28 40.72 21.14
C SER A 283 29.97 40.09 19.94
N GLY A 284 29.22 39.67 18.92
CA GLY A 284 29.82 39.10 17.72
C GLY A 284 28.86 38.56 16.65
N VAL A 285 29.45 37.92 15.66
CA VAL A 285 28.78 37.30 14.51
C VAL A 285 29.21 35.84 14.42
N ALA A 286 28.24 34.93 14.29
CA ALA A 286 28.48 33.51 14.06
C ALA A 286 27.97 33.10 12.67
N MET A 287 28.72 32.25 11.97
CA MET A 287 28.36 31.74 10.66
C MET A 287 28.72 30.27 10.53
N ILE A 288 27.81 29.47 9.98
CA ILE A 288 28.06 28.07 9.65
C ILE A 288 27.65 27.78 8.21
N VAL A 289 28.53 27.12 7.47
CA VAL A 289 28.25 26.61 6.13
C VAL A 289 28.25 25.08 6.21
N ALA A 290 27.13 24.46 5.86
CA ALA A 290 26.99 23.02 5.74
C ALA A 290 27.04 22.58 4.28
N VAL A 291 27.98 21.71 3.94
CA VAL A 291 28.12 21.12 2.61
C VAL A 291 27.47 19.74 2.59
N ASN A 292 26.53 19.52 1.67
CA ASN A 292 25.83 18.26 1.46
C ASN A 292 25.68 18.02 -0.04
N ASP A 293 26.12 16.86 -0.52
CA ASP A 293 25.96 16.42 -1.92
C ASP A 293 26.37 17.48 -2.96
N GLY A 294 27.49 18.15 -2.71
CA GLY A 294 28.04 19.19 -3.58
C GLY A 294 27.35 20.57 -3.49
N ARG A 295 26.29 20.72 -2.68
CA ARG A 295 25.60 21.99 -2.41
C ARG A 295 25.95 22.53 -1.02
N ALA A 296 25.84 23.84 -0.83
CA ALA A 296 26.03 24.48 0.47
C ALA A 296 24.74 25.10 1.00
N SER A 297 24.48 24.92 2.28
CA SER A 297 23.50 25.67 3.06
C SER A 297 24.24 26.51 4.10
N VAL A 298 23.82 27.75 4.31
CA VAL A 298 24.52 28.69 5.18
C VAL A 298 23.53 29.35 6.12
N ALA A 299 23.91 29.51 7.38
CA ALA A 299 23.23 30.37 8.33
C ALA A 299 24.21 31.35 8.96
N VAL A 300 23.72 32.56 9.21
CA VAL A 300 24.46 33.66 9.84
C VAL A 300 23.62 34.21 10.98
N GLY A 301 24.25 34.48 12.11
CA GLY A 301 23.60 35.06 13.29
C GLY A 301 24.45 36.18 13.87
N VAL A 302 23.77 37.21 14.35
CA VAL A 302 24.36 38.40 14.96
C VAL A 302 23.88 38.47 16.41
N THR A 303 24.75 38.84 17.36
CA THR A 303 24.34 39.02 18.76
C THR A 303 23.42 40.24 18.91
N PRO A 304 22.49 40.26 19.88
CA PRO A 304 21.44 41.28 19.98
C PRO A 304 21.93 42.73 19.97
N ASP A 305 23.09 42.98 20.60
CA ASP A 305 23.70 44.30 20.73
C ASP A 305 24.25 44.85 19.39
N LEU A 306 24.57 43.98 18.44
CA LEU A 306 25.09 44.36 17.12
C LEU A 306 24.01 44.49 16.06
N VAL A 307 22.76 44.08 16.32
CA VAL A 307 21.67 44.06 15.33
C VAL A 307 21.36 45.46 14.75
N ALA A 308 21.61 46.52 15.50
CA ALA A 308 21.41 47.90 15.04
C ALA A 308 22.47 48.36 14.02
N THR A 309 23.64 47.72 13.98
CA THR A 309 24.79 48.13 13.14
C THR A 309 25.22 47.06 12.15
N LYS A 310 24.87 45.79 12.39
CA LYS A 310 25.19 44.63 11.55
C LYS A 310 23.92 43.81 11.31
N SER A 311 23.69 43.42 10.06
CA SER A 311 22.49 42.69 9.63
C SER A 311 22.86 41.26 9.21
N ALA A 312 22.30 40.25 9.89
CA ALA A 312 22.50 38.84 9.54
C ALA A 312 22.05 38.55 8.10
N VAL A 313 20.99 39.23 7.64
CA VAL A 313 20.44 39.09 6.28
C VAL A 313 21.44 39.59 5.23
N ASP A 314 22.11 40.71 5.48
CA ASP A 314 23.05 41.28 4.51
C ASP A 314 24.36 40.48 4.45
N LEU A 315 24.86 40.03 5.60
CA LEU A 315 25.98 39.10 5.66
C LEU A 315 25.66 37.77 4.98
N LEU A 316 24.43 37.25 5.16
CA LEU A 316 23.98 36.05 4.48
C LEU A 316 23.98 36.22 2.95
N LYS A 317 23.50 37.36 2.42
CA LYS A 317 23.47 37.60 0.96
C LYS A 317 24.87 37.49 0.35
N ILE A 318 25.89 37.98 1.06
CA ILE A 318 27.30 37.88 0.63
C ILE A 318 27.73 36.41 0.56
N ALA A 319 27.45 35.63 1.60
CA ALA A 319 27.76 34.21 1.62
C ALA A 319 27.02 33.44 0.52
N VAL A 320 25.71 33.66 0.37
CA VAL A 320 24.87 33.02 -0.65
C VAL A 320 25.35 33.34 -2.07
N ALA A 321 25.69 34.60 -2.36
CA ALA A 321 26.22 35.00 -3.66
C ALA A 321 27.54 34.29 -3.97
N THR A 322 28.41 34.14 -2.97
CA THR A 322 29.68 33.40 -3.11
C THR A 322 29.44 31.92 -3.44
N LEU A 323 28.42 31.30 -2.84
CA LEU A 323 28.00 29.93 -3.11
C LEU A 323 27.23 29.77 -4.44
N GLY A 324 27.08 30.84 -5.24
CA GLY A 324 26.33 30.84 -6.50
C GLY A 324 24.80 30.78 -6.33
N GLY A 325 24.30 31.02 -5.12
CA GLY A 325 22.87 31.06 -4.82
C GLY A 325 22.26 32.44 -5.08
N GLN A 326 20.93 32.49 -5.20
CA GLN A 326 20.18 33.72 -5.45
C GLN A 326 19.13 34.03 -4.36
N GLY A 327 19.20 33.36 -3.21
CA GLY A 327 18.16 33.48 -2.18
C GLY A 327 18.60 33.10 -0.78
N GLY A 328 17.91 33.69 0.20
CA GLY A 328 18.14 33.52 1.62
C GLY A 328 17.30 34.54 2.38
N GLY A 329 16.84 34.19 3.57
CA GLY A 329 15.90 35.02 4.33
C GLY A 329 15.98 34.78 5.81
N GLY A 330 15.49 35.75 6.57
CA GLY A 330 15.49 35.70 8.01
C GLY A 330 15.25 37.06 8.63
N ARG A 331 15.58 37.16 9.91
CA ARG A 331 15.50 38.37 10.71
C ARG A 331 16.88 39.03 10.79
N PRO A 332 16.96 40.31 11.21
CA PRO A 332 18.22 41.01 11.38
C PRO A 332 19.24 40.30 12.30
N ASP A 333 18.78 39.49 13.26
CA ASP A 333 19.59 38.72 14.21
C ASP A 333 19.97 37.30 13.72
N MET A 334 19.26 36.77 12.71
CA MET A 334 19.42 35.39 12.24
C MET A 334 18.87 35.22 10.83
N ALA A 335 19.70 34.76 9.90
CA ALA A 335 19.31 34.51 8.52
C ALA A 335 19.88 33.19 7.99
N GLN A 336 19.16 32.57 7.05
CA GLN A 336 19.56 31.31 6.43
C GLN A 336 19.29 31.29 4.92
N GLY A 337 20.17 30.65 4.16
CA GLY A 337 20.10 30.51 2.71
C GLY A 337 20.99 29.36 2.22
N GLY A 338 21.30 29.35 0.94
CA GLY A 338 22.18 28.34 0.35
C GLY A 338 22.50 28.60 -1.12
N GLY A 339 23.41 27.81 -1.67
CA GLY A 339 23.84 27.88 -3.05
C GLY A 339 24.26 26.51 -3.60
N PRO A 340 24.29 26.37 -4.93
CA PRO A 340 24.61 25.12 -5.60
C PRO A 340 26.09 24.72 -5.49
N ASP A 341 26.99 25.63 -5.13
CA ASP A 341 28.44 25.42 -5.16
C ASP A 341 29.01 25.19 -3.75
N GLY A 342 28.96 23.94 -3.28
CA GLY A 342 29.45 23.55 -1.96
C GLY A 342 30.97 23.71 -1.79
N ALA A 343 31.74 23.64 -2.88
CA ALA A 343 33.19 23.79 -2.84
C ALA A 343 33.64 25.19 -2.38
N LYS A 344 32.77 26.19 -2.55
CA LYS A 344 33.02 27.58 -2.13
C LYS A 344 32.65 27.87 -0.68
N GLY A 345 32.45 26.84 0.15
CA GLY A 345 32.11 27.03 1.56
C GLY A 345 33.12 27.88 2.32
N ALA A 346 34.42 27.63 2.13
CA ALA A 346 35.49 28.41 2.75
C ALA A 346 35.54 29.85 2.21
N ASP A 347 35.34 30.02 0.90
CA ASP A 347 35.29 31.34 0.26
C ASP A 347 34.12 32.18 0.78
N ALA A 348 32.97 31.56 1.03
CA ALA A 348 31.81 32.23 1.59
C ALA A 348 32.07 32.74 3.00
N VAL A 349 32.77 31.96 3.84
CA VAL A 349 33.23 32.40 5.16
C VAL A 349 34.19 33.57 5.02
N ALA A 350 35.18 33.49 4.12
CA ALA A 350 36.15 34.56 3.89
C ALA A 350 35.51 35.87 3.38
N ALA A 351 34.49 35.78 2.52
CA ALA A 351 33.76 36.94 2.01
C ALA A 351 33.00 37.67 3.13
N VAL A 352 32.39 36.93 4.05
CA VAL A 352 31.72 37.52 5.24
C VAL A 352 32.74 38.16 6.18
N LYS A 353 33.91 37.53 6.39
CA LYS A 353 35.01 38.13 7.15
C LYS A 353 35.45 39.47 6.54
N ALA A 354 35.65 39.53 5.22
CA ALA A 354 36.05 40.76 4.54
C ALA A 354 35.00 41.88 4.70
N ALA A 355 33.71 41.54 4.66
CA ALA A 355 32.62 42.48 4.86
C ALA A 355 32.50 43.00 6.30
N LEU A 356 33.00 42.25 7.29
CA LEU A 356 33.08 42.71 8.69
C LEU A 356 34.29 43.60 8.95
N ALA A 357 35.35 43.48 8.14
CA ALA A 357 36.59 44.24 8.29
C ALA A 357 36.51 45.67 7.74
N GLY A 358 35.62 45.92 6.76
CA GLY A 358 35.30 47.25 6.23
C GLY A 358 34.20 47.95 7.00
#